data_AF-A0A7C4CNU0-F1
#
_entry.id   AF-A0A7C4CNU0-F1
#
_cell.length_a   1.000
_cell.length_b   1.000
_cell.length_c   1.000
_cell.angle_alpha   90.00
_cell.angle_beta   90.00
_cell.angle_gamma   90.00
#
_symmetry.space_group_name_H-M   'P 1'
#
loop_
_entity.id
_entity.type
_entity.pdbx_description
1 polymer ?
#
loop_
_entity_poly.entity_id
_entity_poly.type
_entity_poly.pdbx_seq_one_letter_code
_entity_poly.pdbx_strand_id
1 'polypeptide(L)' 'MKRDVAIISVGSTRFGEHWDKGIKDLVWEAGIQAVEEAGISG' A
#
# COMPACT_ATOMS: atom_id res chain seq x y z
N MET A 1 2.60 13.08 -26.07
CA MET A 1 3.64 13.58 -25.15
C MET A 1 3.48 12.84 -23.83
N LYS A 2 4.50 12.12 -23.34
CA LYS A 2 4.44 11.41 -22.05
C LYS A 2 4.79 12.39 -20.93
N ARG A 3 4.15 12.23 -19.76
CA ARG A 3 4.47 12.99 -18.54
C ARG A 3 5.52 12.22 -17.74
N ASP A 4 6.40 12.94 -17.08
CA ASP A 4 7.30 12.35 -16.08
C ASP A 4 6.47 11.95 -14.86
N VAL A 5 6.74 10.74 -14.36
CA VAL A 5 6.05 10.13 -13.24
C VAL A 5 7.06 9.53 -12.28
N ALA A 6 6.75 9.57 -10.99
CA ALA A 6 7.58 9.00 -9.92
C ALA A 6 6.71 8.22 -8.93
N ILE A 7 7.31 7.24 -8.27
CA ILE A 7 6.73 6.54 -7.12
C ILE A 7 7.12 7.34 -5.87
N ILE A 8 6.13 7.78 -5.10
CA ILE A 8 6.36 8.63 -3.90
C ILE A 8 6.34 7.83 -2.59
N SER A 9 5.69 6.66 -2.58
CA SER A 9 5.72 5.70 -1.46
C SER A 9 5.35 4.30 -1.94
N VAL A 10 5.58 3.31 -1.07
CA VAL A 10 5.13 1.93 -1.23
C VAL A 10 4.71 1.40 0.14
N GLY A 11 3.82 0.41 0.17
CA GLY A 11 3.41 -0.25 1.40
C GLY A 11 3.31 -1.76 1.18
N SER A 12 3.55 -2.53 2.23
CA SER A 12 3.56 -3.99 2.13
C SER A 12 3.16 -4.61 3.46
N THR A 13 2.42 -5.71 3.40
CA THR A 13 2.13 -6.51 4.59
C THR A 13 3.35 -7.32 5.00
N ARG A 14 3.36 -7.77 6.25
CA ARG A 14 4.38 -8.73 6.69
C ARG A 14 4.29 -10.00 5.83
N PHE A 15 5.43 -10.54 5.42
CA PHE A 15 5.45 -11.77 4.61
C PHE A 15 5.26 -12.97 5.52
N GLY A 16 4.39 -13.90 5.11
CA GLY A 16 4.07 -15.09 5.89
C GLY A 16 2.70 -15.64 5.53
N GLU A 17 2.29 -16.63 6.31
CA GLU A 17 0.98 -17.27 6.16
C GLU A 17 -0.06 -16.54 7.01
N HIS A 18 -0.95 -15.79 6.36
CA HIS A 18 -2.04 -15.07 7.03
C HIS A 18 -3.35 -15.84 6.90
N TRP A 19 -3.42 -17.00 7.56
CA TRP A 19 -4.61 -17.86 7.52
C TRP A 19 -5.86 -17.20 8.14
N ASP A 20 -5.66 -16.18 8.97
CA ASP A 20 -6.67 -15.41 9.67
C ASP A 20 -7.13 -14.15 8.92
N LYS A 21 -6.45 -13.74 7.83
CA LYS A 21 -6.76 -12.51 7.09
C LYS A 21 -7.35 -12.79 5.72
N GLY A 22 -8.31 -11.96 5.32
CA GLY A 22 -8.81 -11.92 3.94
C GLY A 22 -7.89 -11.11 3.02
N ILE A 23 -8.05 -11.30 1.71
CA ILE A 23 -7.33 -10.52 0.69
C ILE A 23 -7.57 -9.01 0.87
N LYS A 24 -8.80 -8.60 1.22
CA LYS A 24 -9.13 -7.18 1.45
C LYS A 24 -8.34 -6.60 2.62
N ASP A 25 -8.15 -7.37 3.69
CA ASP A 25 -7.40 -6.91 4.85
C ASP A 25 -5.93 -6.68 4.48
N LEU A 26 -5.35 -7.59 3.69
CA LEU A 26 -3.97 -7.46 3.22
C LEU A 26 -3.78 -6.24 2.30
N VAL A 27 -4.71 -6.03 1.36
CA VAL A 27 -4.66 -4.86 0.46
C VAL A 27 -4.87 -3.56 1.24
N TRP A 28 -5.78 -3.57 2.22
CA TRP A 28 -6.05 -2.40 3.06
C TRP A 28 -4.84 -2.03 3.91
N GLU A 29 -4.21 -3.00 4.58
CA GLU A 29 -3.01 -2.79 5.39
C GLU A 29 -1.86 -2.19 4.57
N ALA A 30 -1.52 -2.80 3.43
CA ALA A 30 -0.48 -2.28 2.56
C ALA A 30 -0.83 -0.92 1.93
N GLY A 31 -2.09 -0.71 1.55
CA GLY A 31 -2.56 0.52 0.92
C GLY A 31 -2.55 1.70 1.89
N ILE A 32 -3.05 1.53 3.11
CA ILE A 32 -3.04 2.56 4.15
C ILE A 32 -1.61 2.97 4.48
N GLN A 33 -0.71 2.00 4.67
CA GLN A 33 0.71 2.29 4.92
C GLN A 33 1.30 3.18 3.82
N ALA A 34 1.08 2.82 2.55
CA ALA A 34 1.60 3.62 1.43
C ALA A 34 1.03 5.05 1.42
N VAL A 35 -0.28 5.20 1.65
CA VAL A 35 -0.95 6.52 1.66
C VAL A 35 -0.44 7.40 2.79
N GLU A 36 -0.32 6.85 4.00
CA GLU A 36 0.17 7.57 5.18
C GLU A 36 1.63 7.99 5.01
N GLU A 37 2.50 7.10 4.53
CA GLU A 37 3.92 7.41 4.27
C GLU A 37 4.11 8.40 3.12
N ALA A 38 3.22 8.39 2.11
CA ALA A 38 3.21 9.41 1.06
C ALA A 38 2.77 10.79 1.55
N GLY A 39 2.19 10.90 2.76
CA GLY A 39 1.66 12.14 3.30
C GLY A 39 0.48 12.69 2.49
N ILE A 40 -0.29 11.80 1.85
CA ILE A 40 -1.46 12.16 1.04
C ILE A 40 -2.75 11.75 1.76
N SER A 41 -3.82 12.52 1.53
CA SER A 41 -5.16 12.23 2.06
C SER A 41 -6.21 12.47 0.97
N GLY A 42 -7.40 11.87 1.15
CA GLY A 42 -8.58 12.09 0.30
C GLY A 42 -9.49 13.19 0.81
#